data_AF-A0AAU2IU00-F1
#
_entry.id   AF-A0AAU2IU00-F1
#
_cell.length_a   1.000
_cell.length_b   1.000
_cell.length_c   1.000
_cell.angle_alpha   90.00
_cell.angle_beta   90.00
_cell.angle_gamma   90.00
#
_symmetry.space_group_name_H-M   'P 1'
#
loop_
_entity.id
_entity.type
_entity.pdbx_description
1 polymer ?
#
loop_
_entity_poly.entity_id
_entity_poly.type
_entity_poly.pdbx_seq_one_letter_code
_entity_poly.pdbx_strand_id
1 'polypeptide(L)'
;MPSTEEIKKYVTDQAAQDIIDIASGGGITYWATEPTDEEFAGLPEGKTWTITEGTAPHPIFAFDDVREVEAVHYLNADDVREAYTKLLDIDQRYVNREYHGYIIESWMDRDDKQGIDAGHIDAGTADIIVQLAALGEIRYG
;
A
#
# COMPACT_ATOMS: atom_id res chain seq x y z
N MET A 1 17.94 -9.84 5.03
CA MET A 1 17.22 -8.75 4.34
C MET A 1 17.89 -8.47 3.00
N PRO A 2 17.14 -8.39 1.89
CA PRO A 2 17.69 -8.02 0.57
C PRO A 2 18.30 -6.62 0.58
N SER A 3 19.19 -6.34 -0.37
CA SER A 3 19.73 -4.99 -0.54
C SER A 3 18.70 -4.06 -1.20
N THR A 4 18.83 -2.75 -1.02
CA THR A 4 17.98 -1.75 -1.69
C THR A 4 17.97 -1.91 -3.21
N GLU A 5 19.13 -2.23 -3.81
CA GLU A 5 19.24 -2.49 -5.25
C GLU A 5 18.48 -3.75 -5.68
N GLU A 6 18.52 -4.81 -4.85
CA GLU A 6 17.76 -6.03 -5.12
C GLU A 6 16.26 -5.80 -5.00
N ILE A 7 15.82 -5.03 -4.00
CA ILE A 7 14.42 -4.63 -3.84
C ILE A 7 13.99 -3.83 -5.07
N LYS A 8 14.74 -2.80 -5.48
CA LYS A 8 14.41 -1.99 -6.66
C LYS A 8 14.34 -2.80 -7.94
N LYS A 9 15.17 -3.83 -8.07
CA LYS A 9 15.15 -4.74 -9.23
C LYS A 9 13.84 -5.53 -9.33
N TYR A 10 13.30 -6.02 -8.21
CA TYR A 10 12.19 -6.98 -8.23
C TYR A 10 10.84 -6.38 -7.80
N VAL A 11 10.83 -5.42 -6.89
CA VAL A 11 9.64 -4.61 -6.62
C VAL A 11 9.64 -3.47 -7.64
N THR A 12 9.26 -3.78 -8.87
CA THR A 12 9.24 -2.83 -9.99
C THR A 12 8.17 -1.75 -9.80
N ASP A 13 8.19 -0.70 -10.62
CA ASP A 13 7.12 0.32 -10.57
C ASP A 13 5.75 -0.31 -10.88
N GLN A 14 5.71 -1.30 -11.79
CA GLN A 14 4.49 -2.05 -12.07
C GLN A 14 4.05 -2.90 -10.88
N ALA A 15 4.97 -3.62 -10.22
CA ALA A 15 4.61 -4.39 -9.04
C ALA A 15 4.10 -3.50 -7.89
N ALA A 16 4.67 -2.30 -7.73
CA ALA A 16 4.18 -1.31 -6.79
C ALA A 16 2.77 -0.81 -7.17
N GLN A 17 2.51 -0.58 -8.46
CA GLN A 17 1.16 -0.26 -8.95
C GLN A 17 0.18 -1.41 -8.68
N ASP A 18 0.56 -2.66 -8.93
CA ASP A 18 -0.29 -3.82 -8.71
C ASP A 18 -0.68 -3.93 -7.22
N ILE A 19 0.25 -3.66 -6.30
CA ILE A 19 -0.04 -3.60 -4.85
C ILE A 19 -1.07 -2.50 -4.55
N ILE A 20 -0.90 -1.29 -5.10
CA ILE A 20 -1.86 -0.19 -4.91
C ILE A 20 -3.24 -0.57 -5.44
N ASP A 21 -3.32 -1.21 -6.60
CA ASP A 21 -4.58 -1.63 -7.22
C ASP A 21 -5.27 -2.73 -6.41
N ILE A 22 -4.52 -3.70 -5.87
CA ILE A 22 -5.04 -4.75 -4.99
C ILE A 22 -5.58 -4.14 -3.69
N ALA A 23 -4.84 -3.22 -3.06
CA ALA A 23 -5.31 -2.51 -1.87
C ALA A 23 -6.59 -1.73 -2.16
N SER A 24 -6.62 -0.99 -3.29
CA SER A 24 -7.78 -0.22 -3.73
C SER A 24 -9.00 -1.09 -4.00
N GLY A 25 -8.83 -2.24 -4.66
CA GLY A 25 -9.91 -3.18 -4.95
C GLY A 25 -10.36 -3.96 -3.72
N GLY A 26 -9.49 -4.12 -2.73
CA GLY A 26 -9.62 -5.06 -1.65
C GLY A 26 -10.01 -4.50 -0.28
N GLY A 27 -9.83 -3.21 -0.02
CA GLY A 27 -10.25 -2.66 1.27
C GLY A 27 -9.53 -1.44 1.82
N ILE A 28 -8.60 -0.81 1.08
CA ILE A 28 -8.07 0.51 1.49
C ILE A 28 -9.23 1.50 1.80
N THR A 29 -10.39 1.24 1.22
CA THR A 29 -11.66 1.95 1.37
C THR A 29 -12.22 2.07 2.78
N TYR A 30 -11.70 1.33 3.78
CA TYR A 30 -12.19 1.46 5.17
C TYR A 30 -11.52 2.60 5.95
N TRP A 31 -10.29 2.97 5.62
CA TRP A 31 -9.54 4.04 6.28
C TRP A 31 -9.00 5.10 5.31
N ALA A 32 -9.18 4.89 4.01
CA ALA A 32 -8.91 5.86 2.98
C ALA A 32 -10.16 6.14 2.14
N THR A 33 -10.26 7.39 1.69
CA THR A 33 -11.33 7.86 0.81
C THR A 33 -10.76 8.32 -0.53
N GLU A 34 -11.65 8.46 -1.52
CA GLU A 34 -11.29 9.02 -2.82
C GLU A 34 -10.72 10.44 -2.63
N PRO A 35 -9.56 10.75 -3.24
CA PRO A 35 -9.05 12.11 -3.26
C PRO A 35 -9.98 13.03 -4.06
N THR A 36 -10.13 14.25 -3.60
CA THR A 36 -10.75 15.35 -4.34
C THR A 36 -9.82 15.88 -5.43
N ASP A 37 -10.36 16.61 -6.40
CA ASP A 37 -9.57 17.29 -7.44
C ASP A 37 -8.47 18.19 -6.85
N GLU A 38 -8.74 18.88 -5.73
CA GLU A 38 -7.77 19.74 -5.05
C GLU A 38 -6.62 18.94 -4.43
N GLU A 39 -6.92 17.84 -3.75
CA GLU A 39 -5.91 16.96 -3.15
C GLU A 39 -5.07 16.25 -4.22
N PHE A 40 -5.69 15.89 -5.35
CA PHE A 40 -5.00 15.34 -6.52
C PHE A 40 -4.09 16.37 -7.18
N ALA A 41 -4.53 17.63 -7.29
CA ALA A 41 -3.73 18.73 -7.82
C ALA A 41 -2.54 19.09 -6.90
N GLY A 42 -2.61 18.73 -5.61
CA GLY A 42 -1.53 18.90 -4.65
C GLY A 42 -0.36 17.91 -4.78
N LEU A 43 -0.45 16.92 -5.68
CA LEU A 43 0.56 15.88 -5.87
C LEU A 43 1.95 16.49 -6.19
N PRO A 44 2.96 16.30 -5.32
CA PRO A 44 4.30 16.81 -5.55
C PRO A 44 5.02 16.13 -6.72
N GLU A 45 6.00 16.81 -7.33
CA GLU A 45 6.87 16.21 -8.35
C GLU A 45 7.57 14.95 -7.79
N GLY A 46 7.56 13.86 -8.57
CA GLY A 46 8.16 12.58 -8.19
C GLY A 46 7.27 11.68 -7.32
N LYS A 47 6.05 12.11 -7.00
CA LYS A 47 4.99 11.27 -6.43
C LYS A 47 4.01 10.83 -7.52
N THR A 48 3.37 9.69 -7.30
CA THR A 48 2.50 9.00 -8.28
C THR A 48 1.09 8.80 -7.76
N TRP A 49 0.94 8.46 -6.48
CA TRP A 49 -0.34 8.11 -5.88
C TRP A 49 -0.71 9.06 -4.75
N THR A 50 -2.02 9.29 -4.59
CA THR A 50 -2.60 10.10 -3.52
C THR A 50 -3.50 9.20 -2.68
N ILE A 51 -3.17 9.02 -1.40
CA ILE A 51 -3.96 8.26 -0.44
C ILE A 51 -4.54 9.25 0.57
N THR A 52 -5.85 9.42 0.57
CA THR A 52 -6.52 10.31 1.52
C THR A 52 -6.99 9.51 2.72
N GLU A 53 -6.25 9.59 3.82
CA GLU A 53 -6.62 8.97 5.10
C GLU A 53 -7.84 9.69 5.68
N GLY A 54 -8.88 8.92 5.98
CA GLY A 54 -10.15 9.45 6.43
C GLY A 54 -11.31 8.56 6.06
N THR A 55 -12.50 9.04 6.39
CA THR A 55 -13.75 8.31 6.18
C THR A 55 -14.66 9.10 5.26
N ALA A 56 -15.44 8.37 4.45
CA ALA A 56 -16.50 8.94 3.65
C ALA A 56 -17.85 8.33 4.02
N PRO A 57 -18.95 9.07 3.82
CA PRO A 57 -20.29 8.58 4.11
C PRO A 57 -20.58 7.31 3.31
N HIS A 58 -21.15 6.29 3.98
CA HIS A 58 -21.49 5.05 3.30
C HIS A 58 -22.65 5.29 2.31
N PRO A 59 -22.54 4.91 1.03
CA PRO A 59 -23.52 5.27 -0.01
C PRO A 59 -24.95 4.72 0.21
N ILE A 60 -25.12 3.77 1.14
CA ILE A 60 -26.39 3.05 1.39
C ILE A 60 -27.04 3.52 2.70
N PHE A 61 -26.28 4.08 3.64
CA PHE A 61 -26.79 4.57 4.91
C PHE A 61 -26.64 6.08 4.96
N ALA A 62 -27.74 6.78 4.70
CA ALA A 62 -27.82 8.22 4.85
C ALA A 62 -27.86 8.58 6.35
N PHE A 63 -26.69 8.66 6.96
CA PHE A 63 -26.47 9.44 8.18
C PHE A 63 -26.07 10.87 7.78
N ASP A 64 -26.10 11.82 8.71
CA ASP A 64 -25.48 13.16 8.54
C ASP A 64 -23.93 13.08 8.50
N ASP A 65 -23.38 11.95 8.04
CA ASP A 65 -21.95 11.75 7.91
C ASP A 65 -21.43 12.68 6.82
N VAL A 66 -20.37 13.38 7.17
CA VAL A 66 -19.61 14.22 6.24
C VAL A 66 -18.26 13.55 6.03
N ARG A 67 -17.65 13.77 4.87
CA ARG A 67 -16.28 13.31 4.63
C ARG A 67 -15.35 13.93 5.67
N GLU A 68 -14.65 13.08 6.40
CA GLU A 68 -13.61 13.49 7.34
C GLU A 68 -12.25 13.11 6.76
N VAL A 69 -11.34 14.08 6.70
CA VAL A 69 -9.96 13.86 6.24
C VAL A 69 -9.04 14.06 7.43
N GLU A 70 -8.27 13.02 7.73
CA GLU A 70 -7.23 13.09 8.75
C GLU A 70 -5.91 13.56 8.12
N ALA A 71 -5.55 13.02 6.95
CA ALA A 71 -4.34 13.38 6.23
C ALA A 71 -4.42 13.00 4.74
N VAL A 72 -3.56 13.63 3.93
CA VAL A 72 -3.34 13.28 2.52
C VAL A 72 -1.89 12.85 2.36
N HIS A 73 -1.69 11.62 1.92
CA HIS A 73 -0.38 11.00 1.75
C HIS A 73 -0.07 10.86 0.28
N TYR A 74 1.13 11.32 -0.12
CA TYR A 74 1.60 11.21 -1.49
C TYR A 74 2.70 10.17 -1.58
N LEU A 75 2.46 9.12 -2.37
CA LEU A 75 3.34 7.96 -2.49
C LEU A 75 3.94 7.84 -3.89
N ASN A 76 5.09 7.19 -3.97
CA ASN A 76 5.69 6.66 -5.18
C ASN A 76 6.16 5.22 -4.94
N ALA A 77 6.67 4.59 -6.00
CA ALA A 77 7.11 3.19 -5.92
C ALA A 77 8.25 2.97 -4.91
N ASP A 78 9.10 3.98 -4.66
CA ASP A 78 10.16 3.88 -3.66
C ASP A 78 9.61 3.82 -2.22
N ASP A 79 8.51 4.50 -1.92
CA ASP A 79 7.83 4.39 -0.61
C ASP A 79 7.28 2.97 -0.40
N VAL A 80 6.67 2.39 -1.44
CA VAL A 80 6.17 1.00 -1.41
C VAL A 80 7.32 0.01 -1.24
N ARG A 81 8.44 0.22 -1.92
CA ARG A 81 9.66 -0.60 -1.77
C ARG A 81 10.21 -0.56 -0.35
N GLU A 82 10.22 0.61 0.28
CA GLU A 82 10.68 0.76 1.66
C GLU A 82 9.79 -0.03 2.62
N ALA A 83 8.47 0.09 2.48
CA ALA A 83 7.51 -0.70 3.25
C ALA A 83 7.69 -2.20 3.03
N TYR A 84 7.80 -2.64 1.78
CA TYR A 84 8.03 -4.03 1.42
C TYR A 84 9.34 -4.57 2.03
N THR A 85 10.41 -3.78 2.01
CA THR A 85 11.70 -4.14 2.61
C THR A 85 11.58 -4.39 4.10
N LYS A 86 10.86 -3.51 4.82
CA LYS A 86 10.60 -3.67 6.26
C LYS A 86 9.82 -4.95 6.56
N LEU A 87 8.90 -5.34 5.67
CA LEU A 87 8.08 -6.53 5.82
C LEU A 87 8.81 -7.83 5.45
N LEU A 88 9.89 -7.75 4.66
CA LEU A 88 10.78 -8.88 4.38
C LEU A 88 11.80 -9.15 5.50
N ASP A 89 11.90 -8.25 6.48
CA ASP A 89 12.75 -8.51 7.64
C ASP A 89 12.15 -9.66 8.47
N ILE A 90 12.97 -10.65 8.80
CA ILE A 90 12.54 -11.79 9.61
C ILE A 90 12.11 -11.35 11.02
N ASP A 91 12.68 -10.24 11.51
CA ASP A 91 12.38 -9.65 12.81
C ASP A 91 11.28 -8.57 12.74
N GLN A 92 10.59 -8.43 11.61
CA GLN A 92 9.48 -7.48 11.44
C GLN A 92 8.39 -7.70 12.50
N ARG A 93 7.73 -6.61 12.89
CA ARG A 93 6.69 -6.61 13.94
C ARG A 93 5.36 -6.04 13.48
N TYR A 94 5.22 -5.81 12.18
CA TYR A 94 4.06 -5.16 11.58
C TYR A 94 2.91 -6.13 11.39
N VAL A 95 3.23 -7.38 10.98
CA VAL A 95 2.21 -8.36 10.59
C VAL A 95 2.36 -9.71 11.26
N ASN A 96 1.23 -10.42 11.31
CA ASN A 96 1.17 -11.81 11.73
C ASN A 96 1.82 -12.75 10.69
N ARG A 97 1.85 -14.05 11.01
CA ARG A 97 2.48 -15.06 10.14
C ARG A 97 1.78 -15.26 8.79
N GLU A 98 0.47 -15.04 8.72
CA GLU A 98 -0.32 -15.25 7.50
C GLU A 98 0.04 -14.20 6.44
N TYR A 99 -0.11 -12.92 6.77
CA TYR A 99 0.26 -11.82 5.88
C TYR A 99 1.76 -11.82 5.56
N HIS A 100 2.61 -12.14 6.53
CA HIS A 100 4.04 -12.31 6.25
C HIS A 100 4.30 -13.44 5.25
N GLY A 101 3.54 -14.53 5.33
CA GLY A 101 3.61 -15.64 4.38
C GLY A 101 3.40 -15.19 2.94
N TYR A 102 2.34 -14.41 2.68
CA TYR A 102 2.02 -13.88 1.36
C TYR A 102 3.14 -12.98 0.79
N ILE A 103 3.75 -12.15 1.63
CA ILE A 103 4.88 -11.28 1.24
C ILE A 103 6.13 -12.11 0.90
N ILE A 104 6.39 -13.15 1.70
CA ILE A 104 7.52 -14.05 1.47
C ILE A 104 7.31 -14.89 0.21
N GLU A 105 6.11 -15.41 -0.02
CA GLU A 105 5.76 -16.17 -1.24
C GLU A 105 5.89 -15.30 -2.50
N SER A 106 5.32 -14.10 -2.47
CA SER A 106 5.49 -13.08 -3.53
C SER A 106 6.96 -12.78 -3.84
N TRP A 107 7.79 -12.70 -2.80
CA TRP A 107 9.23 -12.49 -2.96
C TRP A 107 9.97 -13.73 -3.45
N MET A 108 9.62 -14.92 -2.96
CA MET A 108 10.29 -16.17 -3.33
C MET A 108 10.07 -16.51 -4.81
N ASP A 109 8.89 -16.23 -5.33
CA ASP A 109 8.51 -16.52 -6.71
C ASP A 109 8.88 -15.40 -7.69
N ARG A 110 9.60 -14.37 -7.22
CA ARG A 110 10.05 -13.25 -8.06
C ARG A 110 10.91 -13.73 -9.23
N ASP A 111 10.78 -13.05 -10.36
CA ASP A 111 11.61 -13.30 -11.54
C ASP A 111 12.14 -12.01 -12.19
N ASP A 112 13.16 -12.17 -13.04
CA ASP A 112 13.86 -11.05 -13.68
C ASP A 112 13.03 -10.29 -14.73
N LYS A 113 11.88 -10.83 -15.16
CA LYS A 113 10.99 -10.24 -16.18
C LYS A 113 9.84 -9.47 -15.55
N GLN A 114 9.18 -10.04 -14.54
CA GLN A 114 7.95 -9.50 -13.96
C GLN A 114 8.18 -8.85 -12.59
N GLY A 115 9.28 -9.16 -11.90
CA GLY A 115 9.49 -8.75 -10.53
C GLY A 115 8.88 -9.74 -9.55
N ILE A 116 8.43 -9.26 -8.39
CA ILE A 116 7.66 -10.05 -7.42
C ILE A 116 6.33 -10.49 -8.04
N ASP A 117 5.80 -11.63 -7.59
CA ASP A 117 4.47 -12.07 -8.00
C ASP A 117 3.41 -11.45 -7.08
N ALA A 118 2.78 -10.36 -7.53
CA ALA A 118 1.71 -9.71 -6.79
C ALA A 118 0.45 -10.58 -6.66
N GLY A 119 0.32 -11.68 -7.42
CA GLY A 119 -0.80 -12.62 -7.31
C GLY A 119 -0.84 -13.37 -5.97
N HIS A 120 0.27 -13.41 -5.23
CA HIS A 120 0.32 -13.93 -3.86
C HIS A 120 -0.13 -12.90 -2.82
N ILE A 121 -0.22 -11.62 -3.17
CA ILE A 121 -0.59 -10.53 -2.26
C ILE A 121 -2.11 -10.39 -2.30
N ASP A 122 -2.77 -10.68 -1.17
CA ASP A 122 -4.19 -10.44 -1.02
C ASP A 122 -4.51 -8.97 -0.65
N ALA A 123 -5.79 -8.65 -0.63
CA ALA A 123 -6.30 -7.34 -0.25
C ALA A 123 -5.76 -6.82 1.09
N GLY A 124 -5.77 -7.66 2.12
CA GLY A 124 -5.33 -7.26 3.46
C GLY A 124 -3.82 -7.05 3.54
N THR A 125 -3.04 -7.88 2.84
CA THR A 125 -1.59 -7.71 2.76
C THR A 125 -1.21 -6.45 1.99
N ALA A 126 -1.89 -6.19 0.86
CA ALA A 126 -1.69 -4.97 0.10
C ALA A 126 -2.02 -3.74 0.94
N ASP A 127 -3.13 -3.77 1.67
CA ASP A 127 -3.53 -2.70 2.60
C ASP A 127 -2.44 -2.39 3.64
N ILE A 128 -1.88 -3.43 4.28
CA ILE A 128 -0.76 -3.30 5.23
C ILE A 128 0.45 -2.64 4.56
N ILE A 129 0.82 -3.06 3.35
CA ILE A 129 1.97 -2.48 2.64
C ILE A 129 1.74 -0.98 2.39
N VAL A 130 0.51 -0.60 1.98
CA VAL A 130 0.16 0.80 1.71
C VAL A 130 0.10 1.62 2.99
N GLN A 131 -0.47 1.09 4.08
CA GLN A 131 -0.44 1.75 5.39
C GLN A 131 1.00 1.98 5.86
N LEU A 132 1.87 0.98 5.74
CA LEU A 132 3.26 1.12 6.17
C LEU A 132 4.02 2.13 5.29
N ALA A 133 3.69 2.23 4.00
CA ALA A 133 4.26 3.23 3.09
C ALA A 133 3.76 4.65 3.40
N ALA A 134 2.48 4.82 3.72
CA ALA A 134 1.86 6.12 4.01
C ALA A 134 2.13 6.62 5.43
N LEU A 135 1.95 5.74 6.42
CA LEU A 135 1.89 6.09 7.84
C LEU A 135 3.17 5.72 8.59
N GLY A 136 4.00 4.83 8.04
CA GLY A 136 5.16 4.27 8.74
C GLY A 136 4.80 3.25 9.85
N GLU A 137 3.53 2.94 10.01
CA GLU A 137 2.96 2.00 10.97
C GLU A 137 1.71 1.31 10.40
N ILE A 138 1.26 0.23 11.04
CA ILE A 138 -0.06 -0.37 10.76
C ILE A 138 -1.02 0.15 11.81
N ARG A 139 -1.98 0.98 11.39
CA ARG A 139 -2.94 1.64 12.28
C ARG A 139 -4.33 1.03 12.18
N TYR A 140 -4.70 0.56 11.00
CA TYR A 140 -6.00 0.01 10.67
C TYR A 140 -5.85 -1.50 10.38
N GLY A 141 -6.74 -2.34 10.91
CA GLY A 141 -6.65 -3.80 10.77
C GLY A 141 -7.56 -4.54 11.74
#